data_AF-A0A1B8UKE7-F1
#
_entry.id   AF-A0A1B8UKE7-F1
#
_cell.length_a   1.000
_cell.length_b   1.000
_cell.length_c   1.000
_cell.angle_alpha   90.00
_cell.angle_beta   90.00
_cell.angle_gamma   90.00
#
_symmetry.space_group_name_H-M   'P 1'
#
loop_
_entity.id
_entity.type
_entity.pdbx_description
1 polymer ?
#
loop_
_entity_poly.entity_id
_entity_poly.type
_entity_poly.pdbx_seq_one_letter_code
_entity_poly.pdbx_strand_id
1 'polypeptide(L)'
;MRTTETAHTDNGSNVMGHMQKTDLLEIKAFMERHYNEQLTIGQLADMANISPKYFVDLFKRRFGQSAMGFLTDVRIMHAKRLLTESDARLRDIAQKVGYRDEFYFSRKFKKEVGLSPSDFAKDSKRSIAVCSSSTIGHLLALQLIPEAAPLDPKWSPYYYNLYSDKIKTHLLLTDPYHKFTFEINLDKLCLARPDVIIASDQLQMRESSKLNGIAPVHNVSSKAGWREQLMGIARFLNKEELALQWIDHYEKNAQAGRAQAAQQLGDDRVMALRIYQTQLFVYQNRGLEEVLYDDLHLKTACERGLHGHSPISMDELRELNPERILLAVCPEASSRKYWLSLQHSPEWRQLQAVRNGHVHPITADPWFEYSSVAIARMLEEALLLFTGNCPNTFQDYGYGESFAT
;
A
#
# COMPACT_ATOMS: atom_id res chain seq x y z
N MET A 1 -34.34 -74.58 -19.37
CA MET A 1 -34.61 -73.14 -19.13
C MET A 1 -33.26 -72.43 -19.02
N ARG A 2 -33.00 -71.46 -19.90
CA ARG A 2 -31.99 -70.36 -19.85
C ARG A 2 -30.49 -70.74 -19.73
N THR A 3 -29.73 -70.75 -20.83
CA THR A 3 -28.92 -69.66 -21.46
C THR A 3 -27.59 -69.33 -20.75
N THR A 4 -26.49 -69.75 -21.39
CA THR A 4 -25.17 -69.12 -21.56
C THR A 4 -24.72 -68.01 -20.60
N GLU A 5 -23.57 -68.22 -19.95
CA GLU A 5 -22.80 -67.20 -19.23
C GLU A 5 -21.44 -66.99 -19.91
N THR A 6 -21.21 -65.78 -20.40
CA THR A 6 -19.94 -65.27 -20.93
C THR A 6 -19.54 -64.01 -20.16
N ALA A 7 -18.34 -64.07 -19.58
CA ALA A 7 -17.36 -63.01 -19.27
C ALA A 7 -17.83 -61.59 -18.90
N HIS A 8 -17.37 -61.10 -17.75
CA HIS A 8 -16.84 -59.74 -17.63
C HIS A 8 -15.68 -59.67 -16.62
N THR A 9 -14.61 -59.03 -17.07
CA THR A 9 -13.36 -58.70 -16.40
C THR A 9 -13.56 -57.69 -15.27
N ASP A 10 -12.99 -57.95 -14.10
CA ASP A 10 -12.81 -56.93 -13.06
C ASP A 10 -11.31 -56.70 -12.81
N ASN A 11 -10.91 -55.46 -13.03
CA ASN A 11 -9.53 -54.99 -13.00
C ASN A 11 -9.28 -54.37 -11.62
N GLY A 12 -8.89 -55.23 -10.67
CA GLY A 12 -8.68 -54.87 -9.27
C GLY A 12 -7.29 -54.27 -8.99
N SER A 13 -7.32 -53.05 -8.47
CA SER A 13 -6.41 -52.51 -7.45
C SER A 13 -4.96 -52.17 -7.82
N ASN A 14 -4.77 -50.93 -8.30
CA ASN A 14 -3.57 -50.15 -8.08
C ASN A 14 -3.69 -49.42 -6.73
N VAL A 15 -3.02 -49.93 -5.68
CA VAL A 15 -2.86 -49.23 -4.40
C VAL A 15 -1.39 -48.89 -4.22
N MET A 16 -0.98 -47.70 -4.67
CA MET A 16 0.21 -47.03 -4.17
C MET A 16 -0.14 -45.56 -3.89
N GLY A 17 0.17 -45.14 -2.67
CA GLY A 17 -0.33 -43.92 -2.05
C GLY A 17 0.02 -42.63 -2.77
N HIS A 18 -0.97 -41.75 -2.87
CA HIS A 18 -0.80 -40.33 -3.09
C HIS A 18 -0.03 -39.72 -1.90
N MET A 19 1.30 -39.62 -2.00
CA MET A 19 2.07 -38.67 -1.20
C MET A 19 1.67 -37.25 -1.65
N GLN A 20 1.06 -36.49 -0.73
CA GLN A 20 0.64 -35.10 -0.97
C GLN A 20 1.84 -34.24 -1.40
N LYS A 21 1.70 -33.54 -2.52
CA LYS A 21 2.62 -32.46 -2.91
C LYS A 21 2.37 -31.29 -1.95
N THR A 22 3.35 -30.92 -1.13
CA THR A 22 3.29 -29.68 -0.33
C THR A 22 3.16 -28.50 -1.27
N ASP A 23 2.14 -27.67 -1.05
CA ASP A 23 1.91 -26.48 -1.87
C ASP A 23 2.99 -25.43 -1.58
N LEU A 24 3.37 -24.63 -2.58
CA LEU A 24 4.35 -23.56 -2.42
C LEU A 24 3.91 -22.52 -1.38
N LEU A 25 2.60 -22.38 -1.16
CA LEU A 25 2.03 -21.57 -0.09
C LEU A 25 2.40 -22.12 1.30
N GLU A 26 2.37 -23.44 1.49
CA GLU A 26 2.76 -24.08 2.74
C GLU A 26 4.27 -23.94 2.99
N ILE A 27 5.07 -24.01 1.92
CA ILE A 27 6.53 -23.78 2.02
C ILE A 27 6.83 -22.33 2.39
N LYS A 28 6.10 -21.37 1.81
CA LYS A 28 6.21 -19.95 2.21
C LYS A 28 5.87 -19.77 3.69
N ALA A 29 4.76 -20.34 4.16
CA ALA A 29 4.35 -20.30 5.56
C ALA A 29 5.35 -21.02 6.49
N PHE A 30 6.00 -22.08 6.01
CA PHE A 30 7.09 -22.73 6.72
C PHE A 30 8.30 -21.81 6.86
N MET A 31 8.72 -21.16 5.77
CA MET A 31 9.82 -20.20 5.78
C MET A 31 9.55 -19.03 6.73
N GLU A 32 8.30 -18.56 6.83
CA GLU A 32 7.89 -17.53 7.78
C GLU A 32 7.98 -17.98 9.24
N ARG A 33 7.67 -19.24 9.55
CA ARG A 33 7.77 -19.79 10.91
C ARG A 33 9.20 -20.14 11.32
N HIS A 34 10.02 -20.59 10.37
CA HIS A 34 11.38 -21.08 10.59
C HIS A 34 12.44 -20.12 10.04
N TYR A 35 12.12 -18.82 9.98
CA TYR A 35 12.99 -17.81 9.38
C TYR A 35 14.36 -17.70 10.09
N ASN A 36 14.40 -18.00 11.38
CA ASN A 36 15.59 -17.97 12.22
C ASN A 36 16.53 -19.18 12.00
N GLU A 37 16.12 -20.18 11.21
CA GLU A 37 16.90 -21.38 10.94
C GLU A 37 17.72 -21.27 9.65
N GLN A 38 18.73 -22.12 9.48
CA GLN A 38 19.53 -22.20 8.26
C GLN A 38 18.78 -22.99 7.18
N LEU A 39 17.88 -22.31 6.46
CA LEU A 39 17.15 -22.89 5.33
C LEU A 39 17.98 -22.83 4.04
N THR A 40 17.95 -23.91 3.27
CA THR A 40 18.61 -24.04 1.97
C THR A 40 17.59 -24.34 0.88
N ILE A 41 17.92 -24.01 -0.37
CA ILE A 41 17.08 -24.34 -1.52
C ILE A 41 16.86 -25.86 -1.64
N GLY A 42 17.87 -26.68 -1.29
CA GLY A 42 17.73 -28.14 -1.28
C GLY A 42 16.59 -28.59 -0.35
N GLN A 43 16.64 -28.16 0.91
CA GLN A 43 15.59 -28.50 1.89
C GLN A 43 14.20 -28.06 1.44
N LEU A 44 14.06 -26.84 0.91
CA LEU A 44 12.76 -26.33 0.46
C LEU A 44 12.25 -27.07 -0.78
N ALA A 45 13.14 -27.47 -1.68
CA ALA A 45 12.80 -28.25 -2.87
C ALA A 45 12.40 -29.69 -2.51
N ASP A 46 13.09 -30.28 -1.54
CA ASP A 46 12.78 -31.61 -1.00
C ASP A 46 11.40 -31.63 -0.34
N MET A 47 11.03 -30.56 0.38
CA MET A 47 9.68 -30.40 0.94
C MET A 47 8.59 -30.35 -0.15
N ALA A 48 8.87 -29.72 -1.29
CA ALA A 48 7.96 -29.71 -2.45
C ALA A 48 8.03 -31.00 -3.29
N ASN A 49 8.94 -31.93 -2.97
CA ASN A 49 9.24 -33.12 -3.76
C ASN A 49 9.58 -32.79 -5.23
N ILE A 50 10.36 -31.73 -5.44
CA ILE A 50 10.81 -31.28 -6.77
C ILE A 50 12.31 -30.99 -6.79
N SER A 51 12.90 -30.92 -7.98
CA SER A 51 14.31 -30.57 -8.11
C SER A 51 14.58 -29.12 -7.63
N PRO A 52 15.75 -28.84 -7.03
CA PRO A 52 16.15 -27.49 -6.62
C PRO A 52 16.04 -26.43 -7.71
N LYS A 53 16.42 -26.79 -8.95
CA LYS A 53 16.33 -25.90 -10.10
C LYS A 53 14.89 -25.54 -10.43
N TYR A 54 14.00 -26.54 -10.45
CA TYR A 54 12.59 -26.32 -10.71
C TYR A 54 11.93 -25.50 -9.58
N PHE A 55 12.30 -25.73 -8.32
CA PHE A 55 11.82 -24.94 -7.19
C PHE A 55 12.18 -23.45 -7.32
N VAL A 56 13.42 -23.12 -7.65
CA VAL A 56 13.86 -21.72 -7.81
C VAL A 56 13.04 -21.01 -8.88
N ASP A 57 12.88 -21.63 -10.04
CA ASP A 57 12.11 -21.06 -11.14
C ASP A 57 10.63 -20.92 -10.78
N LEU A 58 10.05 -21.96 -10.16
CA LEU A 58 8.64 -22.00 -9.84
C LEU A 58 8.27 -21.02 -8.73
N PHE A 59 9.06 -20.94 -7.65
CA PHE A 59 8.87 -20.01 -6.55
C PHE A 59 8.94 -18.56 -7.06
N LYS A 60 9.94 -18.24 -7.89
CA LYS A 60 10.10 -16.90 -8.47
C LYS A 60 8.95 -16.51 -9.39
N ARG A 61 8.45 -17.45 -10.22
CA ARG A 61 7.28 -17.18 -11.06
C ARG A 61 6.01 -16.98 -10.23
N ARG A 62 5.83 -17.76 -9.16
CA ARG A 62 4.61 -17.75 -8.35
C ARG A 62 4.52 -16.55 -7.41
N PHE A 63 5.65 -16.09 -6.88
CA PHE A 63 5.72 -15.05 -5.85
C PHE A 63 6.54 -13.83 -6.27
N GLY A 64 6.92 -13.71 -7.54
CA GLY A 64 7.67 -12.55 -8.06
C GLY A 64 9.13 -12.44 -7.60
N GLN A 65 9.55 -13.19 -6.57
CA GLN A 65 10.88 -13.11 -5.99
C GLN A 65 11.49 -14.47 -5.63
N SER A 66 12.81 -14.54 -5.44
CA SER A 66 13.48 -15.79 -5.06
C SER A 66 13.18 -16.19 -3.62
N ALA A 67 13.18 -17.48 -3.31
CA ALA A 67 12.97 -17.97 -1.94
C ALA A 67 13.98 -17.41 -0.93
N MET A 68 15.26 -17.31 -1.27
CA MET A 68 16.26 -16.71 -0.37
C MET A 68 16.09 -15.19 -0.22
N GLY A 69 15.54 -14.53 -1.24
CA GLY A 69 15.10 -13.13 -1.15
C GLY A 69 13.96 -12.99 -0.15
N PHE A 70 12.91 -13.80 -0.31
CA PHE A 70 11.77 -13.81 0.59
C PHE A 70 12.19 -14.09 2.05
N LEU A 71 13.05 -15.08 2.27
CA LEU A 71 13.60 -15.37 3.60
C LEU A 71 14.39 -14.19 4.17
N THR A 72 15.15 -13.49 3.32
CA THR A 72 15.84 -12.26 3.72
C THR A 72 14.83 -11.22 4.21
N ASP A 73 13.77 -10.96 3.45
CA ASP A 73 12.74 -9.97 3.80
C ASP A 73 12.12 -10.26 5.17
N VAL A 74 11.74 -11.52 5.41
CA VAL A 74 11.18 -11.97 6.69
C VAL A 74 12.18 -11.73 7.83
N ARG A 75 13.45 -12.11 7.66
CA ARG A 75 14.49 -11.88 8.67
C ARG A 75 14.73 -10.40 8.96
N ILE A 76 14.74 -9.56 7.92
CA ILE A 76 14.92 -8.11 8.05
C ILE A 76 13.73 -7.49 8.78
N MET A 77 12.50 -7.92 8.47
CA MET A 77 11.29 -7.50 9.19
C MET A 77 11.41 -7.80 10.70
N HIS A 78 11.75 -9.02 11.07
CA HIS A 78 11.95 -9.38 12.49
C HIS A 78 13.11 -8.62 13.13
N ALA A 79 14.18 -8.35 12.38
CA ALA A 79 15.31 -7.58 12.87
C ALA A 79 14.93 -6.13 13.18
N LYS A 80 14.19 -5.46 12.30
CA LYS A 80 13.68 -4.10 12.53
C LYS A 80 12.90 -4.04 13.83
N ARG A 81 11.98 -4.98 14.02
CA ARG A 81 11.18 -5.10 15.25
C ARG A 81 12.04 -5.24 16.51
N LEU A 82 13.02 -6.13 16.49
CA LEU A 82 13.92 -6.32 17.64
C LEU A 82 14.78 -5.08 17.93
N LEU A 83 15.21 -4.36 16.88
CA LEU A 83 15.99 -3.13 17.01
C LEU A 83 15.17 -1.97 17.59
N THR A 84 13.86 -1.94 17.34
CA THR A 84 12.95 -0.89 17.87
C THR A 84 12.36 -1.22 19.23
N GLU A 85 12.08 -2.49 19.51
CA GLU A 85 11.35 -2.93 20.71
C GLU A 85 12.28 -3.38 21.86
N SER A 86 13.59 -3.50 21.62
CA SER A 86 14.53 -3.99 22.63
C SER A 86 15.87 -3.28 22.61
N ASP A 87 16.55 -3.27 23.76
CA ASP A 87 17.95 -2.85 23.88
C ASP A 87 18.93 -4.04 23.70
N ALA A 88 18.52 -5.07 22.97
CA ALA A 88 19.36 -6.25 22.73
C ALA A 88 20.63 -5.90 21.94
N ARG A 89 21.73 -6.60 22.21
CA ARG A 89 22.98 -6.38 21.47
C ARG A 89 22.80 -6.85 20.02
N LEU A 90 23.48 -6.18 19.10
CA LEU A 90 23.39 -6.47 17.66
C LEU A 90 23.67 -7.95 17.35
N ARG A 91 24.67 -8.53 18.02
CA ARG A 91 24.99 -9.95 17.96
C ARG A 91 23.81 -10.87 18.27
N ASP A 92 23.07 -10.56 19.32
CA ASP A 92 21.94 -11.36 19.79
C ASP A 92 20.77 -11.25 18.81
N ILE A 93 20.54 -10.05 18.27
CA ILE A 93 19.54 -9.81 17.23
C ILE A 93 19.89 -10.60 15.97
N ALA A 94 21.14 -10.55 15.50
CA ALA A 94 21.60 -11.30 14.34
C ALA A 94 21.33 -12.80 14.50
N GLN A 95 21.67 -13.37 15.66
CA GLN A 95 21.41 -14.79 15.95
C GLN A 95 19.92 -15.12 15.98
N LYS A 96 19.10 -14.29 16.65
CA LYS A 96 17.64 -14.47 16.73
C LYS A 96 16.96 -14.45 15.37
N VAL A 97 17.49 -13.68 14.42
CA VAL A 97 16.95 -13.60 13.05
C VAL A 97 17.67 -14.54 12.06
N GLY A 98 18.49 -15.48 12.53
CA GLY A 98 19.06 -16.55 11.71
C GLY A 98 20.38 -16.23 11.01
N TYR A 99 21.09 -15.17 11.42
CA TYR A 99 22.45 -14.86 10.97
C TYR A 99 23.48 -15.25 12.04
N ARG A 100 24.51 -16.01 11.64
CA ARG A 100 25.60 -16.43 12.53
C ARG A 100 26.63 -15.32 12.78
N ASP A 101 26.82 -14.48 11.78
CA ASP A 101 27.82 -13.41 11.75
C ASP A 101 27.09 -12.05 11.79
N GLU A 102 27.36 -11.28 12.84
CA GLU A 102 26.77 -9.95 13.06
C GLU A 102 27.23 -8.90 12.03
N PHE A 103 28.45 -9.02 11.51
CA PHE A 103 28.98 -8.12 10.48
C PHE A 103 28.35 -8.42 9.13
N TYR A 104 28.16 -9.71 8.81
CA TYR A 104 27.40 -10.11 7.62
C TYR A 104 25.96 -9.62 7.72
N PHE A 105 25.30 -9.85 8.86
CA PHE A 105 23.97 -9.32 9.13
C PHE A 105 23.92 -7.81 8.98
N SER A 106 24.85 -7.05 9.57
CA SER A 106 24.86 -5.60 9.49
C SER A 106 25.00 -5.08 8.05
N ARG A 107 25.85 -5.70 7.22
CA ARG A 107 25.97 -5.33 5.80
C ARG A 107 24.71 -5.67 5.02
N LYS A 108 24.14 -6.85 5.29
CA LYS A 108 22.90 -7.30 4.65
C LYS A 108 21.73 -6.40 5.03
N PHE A 109 21.57 -6.10 6.32
CA PHE A 109 20.57 -5.17 6.83
C PHE A 109 20.73 -3.79 6.20
N LYS A 110 21.95 -3.22 6.19
CA LYS A 110 22.17 -1.93 5.52
C LYS A 110 21.84 -1.97 4.04
N LYS A 111 22.13 -3.06 3.34
CA LYS A 111 21.75 -3.22 1.94
C LYS A 111 20.23 -3.23 1.73
N GLU A 112 19.50 -3.95 2.58
CA GLU A 112 18.03 -4.09 2.43
C GLU A 112 17.26 -2.90 3.04
N VAL A 113 17.85 -2.17 3.99
CA VAL A 113 17.19 -1.12 4.78
C VAL A 113 17.78 0.27 4.50
N GLY A 114 18.89 0.40 3.78
CA GLY A 114 19.61 1.66 3.58
C GLY A 114 20.37 2.19 4.81
N LEU A 115 20.07 1.70 6.02
CA LEU A 115 20.70 2.16 7.27
C LEU A 115 21.41 1.02 7.99
N SER A 116 22.49 1.34 8.71
CA SER A 116 23.08 0.33 9.62
C SER A 116 22.08 -0.02 10.73
N PRO A 117 22.13 -1.24 11.31
CA PRO A 117 21.26 -1.62 12.42
C PRO A 117 21.33 -0.65 13.61
N SER A 118 22.52 -0.14 13.93
CA SER A 118 22.72 0.80 15.03
C SER A 118 22.11 2.18 14.72
N ASP A 119 22.29 2.68 13.50
CA ASP A 119 21.68 3.95 13.09
C ASP A 119 20.15 3.83 13.04
N PHE A 120 19.64 2.68 12.58
CA PHE A 120 18.22 2.37 12.58
C PHE A 120 17.64 2.38 14.01
N ALA A 121 18.27 1.68 14.96
CA ALA A 121 17.82 1.62 16.36
C ALA A 121 17.92 2.97 17.09
N LYS A 122 18.94 3.77 16.80
CA LYS A 122 19.08 5.11 17.38
C LYS A 122 18.00 6.05 16.84
N ASP A 123 17.75 5.99 15.54
CA ASP A 123 16.81 6.90 14.91
C ASP A 123 15.34 6.51 15.15
N SER A 124 15.04 5.22 15.34
CA SER A 124 13.72 4.78 15.81
C SER A 124 13.37 5.28 17.21
N LYS A 125 14.36 5.74 17.99
CA LYS A 125 14.14 6.37 19.31
C LYS A 125 13.85 7.87 19.20
N ARG A 126 14.01 8.48 18.02
CA ARG A 126 13.70 9.90 17.80
C ARG A 126 12.18 10.07 17.78
N SER A 127 11.65 10.88 18.70
CA SER A 127 10.22 11.18 18.77
C SER A 127 9.84 12.17 17.66
N ILE A 128 9.06 11.71 16.69
CA ILE A 128 8.61 12.53 15.56
C ILE A 128 7.12 12.82 15.73
N ALA A 129 6.73 14.09 15.67
CA ALA A 129 5.34 14.48 15.56
C ALA A 129 5.01 14.96 14.15
N VAL A 130 3.81 14.62 13.66
CA VAL A 130 3.31 15.08 12.37
C VAL A 130 1.98 15.80 12.54
N CYS A 131 1.77 16.87 11.76
CA CYS A 131 0.57 17.70 11.86
C CYS A 131 -0.52 17.36 10.83
N SER A 132 -0.23 16.48 9.86
CA SER A 132 -1.16 16.07 8.80
C SER A 132 -1.15 14.55 8.63
N SER A 133 -2.31 13.98 8.27
CA SER A 133 -2.44 12.54 7.99
C SER A 133 -1.59 12.10 6.80
N SER A 134 -1.51 12.92 5.75
CA SER A 134 -0.68 12.62 4.57
C SER A 134 0.81 12.45 4.91
N THR A 135 1.28 13.18 5.92
CA THR A 135 2.66 13.07 6.39
C THR A 135 2.96 11.72 7.02
N ILE A 136 1.95 11.03 7.59
CA ILE A 136 2.11 9.66 8.10
C ILE A 136 2.57 8.75 6.95
N GLY A 137 1.93 8.84 5.79
CA GLY A 137 2.31 8.04 4.61
C GLY A 137 3.74 8.31 4.13
N HIS A 138 4.22 9.55 4.19
CA HIS A 138 5.62 9.85 3.88
C HIS A 138 6.60 9.26 4.91
N LEU A 139 6.29 9.35 6.21
CA LEU A 139 7.13 8.75 7.24
C LEU A 139 7.20 7.24 7.13
N LEU A 140 6.08 6.58 6.84
CA LEU A 140 6.03 5.14 6.66
C LEU A 140 6.87 4.70 5.46
N ALA A 141 6.92 5.48 4.38
CA ALA A 141 7.84 5.25 3.26
C ALA A 141 9.32 5.33 3.69
N LEU A 142 9.63 6.17 4.69
CA LEU A 142 10.94 6.25 5.34
C LEU A 142 11.13 5.23 6.48
N GLN A 143 10.20 4.28 6.64
CA GLN A 143 10.21 3.25 7.68
C GLN A 143 10.19 3.82 9.10
N LEU A 144 9.54 4.98 9.27
CA LEU A 144 9.36 5.68 10.54
C LEU A 144 7.88 5.71 10.91
N ILE A 145 7.59 5.49 12.18
CA ILE A 145 6.25 5.65 12.74
C ILE A 145 6.28 6.91 13.62
N PRO A 146 5.38 7.88 13.42
CA PRO A 146 5.33 9.06 14.27
C PRO A 146 4.88 8.69 15.69
N GLU A 147 5.45 9.36 16.68
CA GLU A 147 5.01 9.27 18.08
C GLU A 147 3.66 9.99 18.27
N ALA A 148 3.48 11.10 17.54
CA ALA A 148 2.26 11.89 17.55
C ALA A 148 1.77 12.19 16.12
N ALA A 149 0.51 11.90 15.82
CA ALA A 149 -0.06 12.13 14.50
C ALA A 149 -1.58 12.36 14.57
N PRO A 150 -2.18 13.09 13.61
CA PRO A 150 -3.63 13.16 13.50
C PRO A 150 -4.17 11.83 13.00
N LEU A 151 -5.03 11.22 13.80
CA LEU A 151 -5.65 9.94 13.50
C LEU A 151 -7.16 10.05 13.71
N ASP A 152 -7.91 9.59 12.72
CA ASP A 152 -9.36 9.58 12.77
C ASP A 152 -9.88 8.31 12.07
N PRO A 153 -10.80 7.55 12.70
CA PRO A 153 -11.29 6.30 12.15
C PRO A 153 -12.09 6.47 10.86
N LYS A 154 -12.65 7.66 10.60
CA LYS A 154 -13.42 7.95 9.39
C LYS A 154 -12.54 8.48 8.27
N TRP A 155 -11.61 9.38 8.57
CA TRP A 155 -10.85 10.11 7.55
C TRP A 155 -9.45 9.56 7.26
N SER A 156 -8.84 8.84 8.20
CA SER A 156 -7.57 8.13 8.00
C SER A 156 -7.67 6.66 8.41
N PRO A 157 -8.66 5.90 7.89
CA PRO A 157 -8.94 4.54 8.34
C PRO A 157 -7.76 3.59 8.16
N TYR A 158 -6.97 3.73 7.08
CA TYR A 158 -5.79 2.91 6.85
C TYR A 158 -4.77 3.05 7.97
N TYR A 159 -4.41 4.28 8.33
CA TYR A 159 -3.44 4.51 9.42
C TYR A 159 -4.03 4.18 10.78
N TYR A 160 -5.29 4.51 11.01
CA TYR A 160 -5.98 4.22 12.26
C TYR A 160 -5.99 2.72 12.54
N ASN A 161 -6.39 1.90 11.57
CA ASN A 161 -6.52 0.46 11.77
C ASN A 161 -5.17 -0.25 11.97
N LEU A 162 -4.10 0.23 11.33
CA LEU A 162 -2.80 -0.46 11.34
C LEU A 162 -1.78 0.09 12.37
N TYR A 163 -1.97 1.33 12.83
CA TYR A 163 -0.97 2.05 13.63
C TYR A 163 -1.54 2.79 14.85
N SER A 164 -2.85 2.69 15.14
CA SER A 164 -3.43 3.36 16.32
C SER A 164 -2.83 2.91 17.65
N ASP A 165 -2.39 1.66 17.75
CA ASP A 165 -1.70 1.07 18.89
C ASP A 165 -0.23 1.49 18.99
N LYS A 166 0.40 1.79 17.84
CA LYS A 166 1.82 2.17 17.74
C LYS A 166 2.06 3.67 17.90
N ILE A 167 1.12 4.50 17.45
CA ILE A 167 1.18 5.96 17.59
C ILE A 167 0.65 6.33 18.97
N LYS A 168 1.53 6.81 19.86
CA LYS A 168 1.18 7.03 21.28
C LYS A 168 0.27 8.22 21.51
N THR A 169 0.43 9.29 20.72
CA THR A 169 -0.34 10.53 20.88
C THR A 169 -1.21 10.78 19.66
N HIS A 170 -2.53 10.66 19.83
CA HIS A 170 -3.50 10.90 18.74
C HIS A 170 -3.90 12.37 18.72
N LEU A 171 -3.43 13.11 17.72
CA LEU A 171 -3.86 14.46 17.45
C LEU A 171 -5.24 14.44 16.78
N LEU A 172 -5.98 15.53 16.91
CA LEU A 172 -7.26 15.70 16.23
C LEU A 172 -7.04 16.21 14.80
N LEU A 173 -7.85 15.73 13.87
CA LEU A 173 -7.97 16.36 12.56
C LEU A 173 -8.60 17.75 12.69
N THR A 174 -8.07 18.69 11.93
CA THR A 174 -8.48 20.10 11.94
C THR A 174 -9.09 20.47 10.58
N ASP A 175 -9.33 21.75 10.33
CA ASP A 175 -9.81 22.23 9.02
C ASP A 175 -8.99 21.63 7.85
N PRO A 176 -9.63 21.15 6.76
CA PRO A 176 -11.05 21.26 6.41
C PRO A 176 -11.96 20.15 6.95
N TYR A 177 -11.44 19.17 7.70
CA TYR A 177 -12.20 18.01 8.15
C TYR A 177 -13.13 18.33 9.32
N HIS A 178 -12.70 19.25 10.19
CA HIS A 178 -13.45 19.74 11.34
C HIS A 178 -13.34 21.26 11.47
N LYS A 179 -14.30 21.89 12.18
CA LYS A 179 -14.33 23.34 12.42
C LYS A 179 -13.24 23.85 13.39
N PHE A 180 -12.43 22.96 13.95
CA PHE A 180 -11.39 23.32 14.92
C PHE A 180 -10.12 23.78 14.22
N THR A 181 -9.47 24.80 14.79
CA THR A 181 -8.12 25.23 14.37
C THR A 181 -7.06 24.30 14.94
N PHE A 182 -5.85 24.33 14.37
CA PHE A 182 -4.77 23.41 14.77
C PHE A 182 -4.29 23.63 16.21
N GLU A 183 -4.58 24.80 16.79
CA GLU A 183 -4.21 25.14 18.17
C GLU A 183 -4.67 24.11 19.22
N ILE A 184 -5.76 23.38 18.98
CA ILE A 184 -6.27 22.32 19.89
C ILE A 184 -5.26 21.19 20.13
N ASN A 185 -4.31 21.00 19.20
CA ASN A 185 -3.31 19.94 19.27
C ASN A 185 -2.03 20.36 20.01
N LEU A 186 -1.85 21.64 20.32
CA LEU A 186 -0.60 22.16 20.88
C LEU A 186 -0.29 21.56 22.26
N ASP A 187 -1.28 21.46 23.15
CA ASP A 187 -1.08 20.89 24.49
C ASP A 187 -0.64 19.43 24.40
N LYS A 188 -1.22 18.66 23.47
CA LYS A 188 -0.82 17.26 23.21
C LYS A 188 0.61 17.18 22.71
N LEU A 189 1.02 18.08 21.81
CA LEU A 189 2.39 18.14 21.30
C LEU A 189 3.40 18.53 22.39
N CYS A 190 3.07 19.49 23.25
CA CYS A 190 3.90 19.86 24.40
C CYS A 190 4.10 18.69 25.38
N LEU A 191 3.04 17.91 25.62
CA LEU A 191 3.10 16.71 26.47
C LEU A 191 3.91 15.58 25.83
N ALA A 192 3.79 15.39 24.50
CA ALA A 192 4.51 14.35 23.77
C ALA A 192 6.02 14.61 23.65
N ARG A 193 6.47 15.87 23.81
CA ARG A 193 7.88 16.30 23.73
C ARG A 193 8.62 15.71 22.51
N PRO A 194 8.14 15.98 21.29
CA PRO A 194 8.80 15.48 20.09
C PRO A 194 10.19 16.10 19.93
N ASP A 195 11.13 15.33 19.38
CA ASP A 195 12.45 15.83 18.98
C ASP A 195 12.36 16.67 17.71
N VAL A 196 11.36 16.41 16.87
CA VAL A 196 11.08 17.15 15.64
C VAL A 196 9.59 17.12 15.27
N ILE A 197 9.15 18.15 14.56
CA ILE A 197 7.78 18.28 14.07
C ILE A 197 7.78 18.43 12.55
N ILE A 198 6.91 17.69 11.88
CA ILE A 198 6.67 17.85 10.44
C ILE A 198 5.28 18.45 10.25
N ALA A 199 5.26 19.69 9.78
CA ALA A 199 4.07 20.50 9.58
C ALA A 199 3.75 20.69 8.09
N SER A 200 2.57 21.25 7.82
CA SER A 200 2.16 21.67 6.48
C SER A 200 2.35 23.18 6.31
N ASP A 201 2.73 23.63 5.12
CA ASP A 201 2.78 25.06 4.76
C ASP A 201 1.40 25.74 4.75
N GLN A 202 0.31 24.97 4.91
CA GLN A 202 -1.06 25.46 5.03
C GLN A 202 -1.44 25.93 6.44
N LEU A 203 -0.62 25.63 7.46
CA LEU A 203 -0.88 26.10 8.83
C LEU A 203 -0.77 27.63 8.91
N GLN A 204 -1.57 28.24 9.79
CA GLN A 204 -1.52 29.68 9.99
C GLN A 204 -0.18 30.10 10.60
N MET A 205 0.28 31.31 10.26
CA MET A 205 1.55 31.84 10.77
C MET A 205 1.67 31.79 12.30
N ARG A 206 0.56 32.02 13.03
CA ARG A 206 0.53 31.93 14.50
C ARG A 206 0.77 30.50 15.01
N GLU A 207 0.18 29.51 14.34
CA GLU A 207 0.32 28.09 14.68
C GLU A 207 1.76 27.64 14.41
N SER A 208 2.30 27.99 13.25
CA SER A 208 3.69 27.71 12.88
C SER A 208 4.69 28.30 13.87
N SER A 209 4.48 29.54 14.34
CA SER A 209 5.35 30.15 15.36
C SER A 209 5.30 29.40 16.70
N LYS A 210 4.11 28.93 17.12
CA LYS A 210 3.98 28.13 18.36
C LYS A 210 4.67 26.77 18.24
N LEU A 211 4.57 26.12 17.08
CA LEU A 211 5.25 24.85 16.82
C LEU A 211 6.78 24.97 16.90
N ASN A 212 7.35 26.04 16.37
CA ASN A 212 8.80 26.32 16.48
C ASN A 212 9.28 26.49 17.92
N GLY A 213 8.39 26.83 18.86
CA GLY A 213 8.70 26.88 20.29
C GLY A 213 8.74 25.51 20.98
N ILE A 214 8.23 24.45 20.34
CA ILE A 214 8.17 23.09 20.91
C ILE A 214 9.41 22.30 20.48
N ALA A 215 9.67 22.23 19.17
CA ALA A 215 10.79 21.49 18.59
C ALA A 215 11.12 22.04 17.18
N PRO A 216 12.27 21.69 16.59
CA PRO A 216 12.57 22.03 15.19
C PRO A 216 11.46 21.55 14.24
N VAL A 217 10.99 22.45 13.38
CA VAL A 217 9.86 22.21 12.46
C VAL A 217 10.33 22.14 11.01
N HIS A 218 9.88 21.13 10.27
CA HIS A 218 9.95 21.10 8.81
C HIS A 218 8.56 21.33 8.21
N ASN A 219 8.43 22.32 7.33
CA ASN A 219 7.18 22.60 6.64
C ASN A 219 7.19 21.93 5.27
N VAL A 220 6.30 20.96 5.10
CA VAL A 220 6.07 20.26 3.83
C VAL A 220 5.20 21.14 2.95
N SER A 221 5.65 21.41 1.73
CA SER A 221 4.86 22.24 0.83
C SER A 221 3.71 21.46 0.20
N SER A 222 2.48 21.94 0.35
CA SER A 222 1.31 21.32 -0.29
C SER A 222 1.34 21.44 -1.81
N LYS A 223 2.16 22.34 -2.37
CA LYS A 223 2.30 22.53 -3.82
C LYS A 223 3.30 21.59 -4.46
N ALA A 224 4.25 21.06 -3.70
CA ALA A 224 5.27 20.12 -4.18
C ALA A 224 4.68 18.74 -4.48
N GLY A 225 5.29 18.01 -5.42
CA GLY A 225 4.95 16.62 -5.70
C GLY A 225 5.37 15.67 -4.56
N TRP A 226 4.79 14.48 -4.46
CA TRP A 226 5.02 13.55 -3.35
C TRP A 226 6.49 13.12 -3.26
N ARG A 227 7.20 13.05 -4.40
CA ARG A 227 8.64 12.74 -4.48
C ARG A 227 9.46 13.84 -3.79
N GLU A 228 9.14 15.10 -4.07
CA GLU A 228 9.79 16.26 -3.46
C GLU A 228 9.45 16.39 -1.98
N GLN A 229 8.18 16.17 -1.62
CA GLN A 229 7.73 16.15 -0.22
C GLN A 229 8.47 15.07 0.57
N LEU A 230 8.54 13.84 0.05
CA LEU A 230 9.28 12.73 0.66
C LEU A 230 10.76 13.08 0.81
N MET A 231 11.39 13.63 -0.24
CA MET A 231 12.79 14.00 -0.20
C MET A 231 13.08 15.16 0.77
N GLY A 232 12.17 16.13 0.87
CA GLY A 232 12.27 17.24 1.83
C GLY A 232 12.23 16.75 3.26
N ILE A 233 11.27 15.88 3.58
CA ILE A 233 11.17 15.22 4.90
C ILE A 233 12.42 14.38 5.15
N ALA A 234 12.85 13.59 4.16
CA ALA A 234 14.00 12.72 4.28
C ALA A 234 15.29 13.50 4.58
N ARG A 235 15.56 14.61 3.87
CA ARG A 235 16.70 15.49 4.16
C ARG A 235 16.65 16.05 5.58
N PHE A 236 15.47 16.47 6.03
CA PHE A 236 15.31 16.98 7.39
C PHE A 236 15.58 15.92 8.47
N LEU A 237 15.28 14.66 8.17
CA LEU A 237 15.49 13.52 9.06
C LEU A 237 16.81 12.78 8.82
N ASN A 238 17.63 13.19 7.84
CA ASN A 238 18.82 12.50 7.35
C ASN A 238 18.53 11.05 6.84
N LYS A 239 17.53 10.91 5.97
CA LYS A 239 17.00 9.66 5.41
C LYS A 239 16.92 9.64 3.89
N GLU A 240 17.74 10.43 3.22
CA GLU A 240 17.72 10.58 1.77
C GLU A 240 17.93 9.26 1.04
N GLU A 241 18.78 8.37 1.57
CA GLU A 241 19.00 7.03 1.00
C GLU A 241 17.71 6.20 0.96
N LEU A 242 16.93 6.21 2.05
CA LEU A 242 15.64 5.52 2.11
C LEU A 242 14.61 6.12 1.15
N ALA A 243 14.57 7.45 1.06
CA ALA A 243 13.67 8.13 0.14
C ALA A 243 14.01 7.82 -1.32
N LEU A 244 15.30 7.82 -1.67
CA LEU A 244 15.76 7.46 -3.01
C LEU A 244 15.44 6.00 -3.34
N GLN A 245 15.62 5.08 -2.38
CA GLN A 245 15.23 3.68 -2.55
C GLN A 245 13.72 3.51 -2.76
N TRP A 246 12.89 4.21 -1.99
CA TRP A 246 11.44 4.20 -2.16
C TRP A 246 11.02 4.72 -3.53
N ILE A 247 11.58 5.86 -3.95
CA ILE A 247 11.30 6.45 -5.26
C ILE A 247 11.74 5.50 -6.38
N ASP A 248 12.97 4.99 -6.36
CA ASP A 248 13.47 4.04 -7.37
C ASP A 248 12.61 2.77 -7.46
N HIS A 249 12.16 2.24 -6.32
CA HIS A 249 11.25 1.10 -6.29
C HIS A 249 9.89 1.44 -6.95
N TYR A 250 9.31 2.58 -6.58
CA TYR A 250 8.07 3.05 -7.19
C TYR A 250 8.19 3.24 -8.70
N GLU A 251 9.26 3.91 -9.18
CA GLU A 251 9.48 4.15 -10.61
C GLU A 251 9.56 2.84 -11.40
N LYS A 252 10.25 1.83 -10.87
CA LYS A 252 10.32 0.50 -11.48
C LYS A 252 8.95 -0.17 -11.56
N ASN A 253 8.15 -0.07 -10.50
CA ASN A 253 6.80 -0.63 -10.48
C ASN A 253 5.87 0.11 -11.45
N ALA A 254 5.94 1.44 -11.49
CA ALA A 254 5.17 2.27 -12.41
C ALA A 254 5.53 1.96 -13.87
N GLN A 255 6.82 1.82 -14.18
CA GLN A 255 7.28 1.46 -15.51
C GLN A 255 6.81 0.07 -15.94
N ALA A 256 6.91 -0.92 -15.05
CA ALA A 256 6.40 -2.28 -15.32
C ALA A 256 4.87 -2.29 -15.50
N GLY A 257 4.17 -1.56 -14.62
CA GLY A 257 2.73 -1.40 -14.65
C GLY A 257 2.24 -0.72 -15.93
N ARG A 258 2.93 0.31 -16.40
CA ARG A 258 2.65 1.01 -17.67
C ARG A 258 2.63 0.04 -18.85
N ALA A 259 3.62 -0.84 -18.95
CA ALA A 259 3.69 -1.82 -20.04
C ALA A 259 2.50 -2.80 -19.99
N GLN A 260 2.11 -3.25 -18.79
CA GLN A 260 0.96 -4.14 -18.59
C GLN A 260 -0.37 -3.43 -18.90
N ALA A 261 -0.54 -2.20 -18.42
CA ALA A 261 -1.73 -1.41 -18.66
C ALA A 261 -1.89 -1.10 -20.15
N ALA A 262 -0.82 -0.71 -20.85
CA ALA A 262 -0.86 -0.47 -22.29
C ALA A 262 -1.31 -1.71 -23.09
N GLN A 263 -0.90 -2.91 -22.66
CA GLN A 263 -1.29 -4.17 -23.31
C GLN A 263 -2.80 -4.48 -23.14
N GLN A 264 -3.38 -4.15 -21.98
CA GLN A 264 -4.76 -4.49 -21.64
C GLN A 264 -5.78 -3.41 -22.03
N LEU A 265 -5.39 -2.14 -21.91
CA LEU A 265 -6.28 -0.99 -22.10
C LEU A 265 -6.19 -0.42 -23.50
N GLY A 266 -5.06 -0.62 -24.20
CA GLY A 266 -4.84 -0.03 -25.52
C GLY A 266 -5.05 1.49 -25.50
N ASP A 267 -6.09 1.94 -26.21
CA ASP A 267 -6.45 3.34 -26.36
C ASP A 267 -7.67 3.78 -25.53
N ASP A 268 -8.14 2.94 -24.59
CA ASP A 268 -9.27 3.24 -23.72
C ASP A 268 -9.07 4.57 -22.97
N ARG A 269 -10.07 5.47 -23.01
CA ARG A 269 -10.10 6.68 -22.18
C ARG A 269 -10.71 6.35 -20.83
N VAL A 270 -9.97 6.68 -19.78
CA VAL A 270 -10.35 6.50 -18.38
C VAL A 270 -10.89 7.81 -17.82
N MET A 271 -11.95 7.72 -17.02
CA MET A 271 -12.51 8.85 -16.29
C MET A 271 -12.80 8.45 -14.85
N ALA A 272 -12.54 9.33 -13.89
CA ALA A 272 -12.95 9.14 -12.51
C ALA A 272 -14.16 10.01 -12.17
N LEU A 273 -15.16 9.40 -11.55
CA LEU A 273 -16.42 10.01 -11.14
C LEU A 273 -16.62 9.87 -9.64
N ARG A 274 -17.27 10.86 -9.05
CA ARG A 274 -17.71 10.83 -7.65
C ARG A 274 -19.21 11.09 -7.56
N ILE A 275 -19.91 10.26 -6.82
CA ILE A 275 -21.30 10.51 -6.41
C ILE A 275 -21.28 11.15 -5.03
N TYR A 276 -21.84 12.36 -4.94
CA TYR A 276 -22.04 13.07 -3.68
C TYR A 276 -23.47 13.57 -3.62
N GLN A 277 -24.16 13.30 -2.49
CA GLN A 277 -25.59 13.53 -2.33
C GLN A 277 -26.44 12.90 -3.45
N THR A 278 -26.96 13.69 -4.40
CA THR A 278 -27.83 13.23 -5.49
C THR A 278 -27.30 13.63 -6.86
N GLN A 279 -25.99 13.78 -6.99
CA GLN A 279 -25.36 14.31 -8.20
C GLN A 279 -24.02 13.63 -8.50
N LEU A 280 -23.67 13.58 -9.79
CA LEU A 280 -22.38 13.13 -10.32
C LEU A 280 -21.42 14.31 -10.42
N PHE A 281 -20.16 14.06 -10.07
CA PHE A 281 -19.06 15.00 -10.16
C PHE A 281 -17.89 14.36 -10.87
N VAL A 282 -17.17 15.13 -11.68
CA VAL A 282 -15.85 14.73 -12.18
C VAL A 282 -14.90 14.69 -11.00
N TYR A 283 -14.24 13.55 -10.78
CA TYR A 283 -13.29 13.40 -9.70
C TYR A 283 -11.86 13.49 -10.24
N GLN A 284 -11.16 14.54 -9.81
CA GLN A 284 -9.75 14.74 -10.11
C GLN A 284 -9.05 15.19 -8.83
N ASN A 285 -7.87 14.65 -8.61
CA ASN A 285 -6.93 15.13 -7.60
C ASN A 285 -5.51 14.84 -8.10
N ARG A 286 -4.53 15.45 -7.46
CA ARG A 286 -3.12 15.34 -7.86
C ARG A 286 -2.62 13.88 -7.87
N GLY A 287 -2.99 13.07 -6.87
CA GLY A 287 -2.49 11.70 -6.77
C GLY A 287 -3.02 10.79 -7.87
N LEU A 288 -4.32 10.89 -8.16
CA LEU A 288 -4.96 10.17 -9.25
C LEU A 288 -4.37 10.58 -10.60
N GLU A 289 -4.17 11.89 -10.82
CA GLU A 289 -3.59 12.39 -12.07
C GLU A 289 -2.17 11.90 -12.29
N GLU A 290 -1.32 11.99 -11.26
CA GLU A 290 0.06 11.50 -11.33
C GLU A 290 0.09 9.99 -11.62
N VAL A 291 -0.69 9.18 -10.90
CA VAL A 291 -0.66 7.71 -11.08
C VAL A 291 -1.22 7.30 -12.43
N LEU A 292 -2.45 7.73 -12.77
CA LEU A 292 -3.14 7.22 -13.95
C LEU A 292 -2.57 7.83 -15.24
N TYR A 293 -2.33 9.13 -15.26
CA TYR A 293 -2.07 9.84 -16.52
C TYR A 293 -0.60 10.14 -16.74
N ASP A 294 0.19 10.35 -15.69
CA ASP A 294 1.62 10.69 -15.83
C ASP A 294 2.53 9.48 -15.61
N ASP A 295 2.21 8.59 -14.68
CA ASP A 295 3.02 7.39 -14.39
C ASP A 295 2.59 6.21 -15.30
N LEU A 296 1.28 5.92 -15.40
CA LEU A 296 0.75 4.85 -16.26
C LEU A 296 0.47 5.27 -17.70
N HIS A 297 0.55 6.56 -18.03
CA HIS A 297 0.29 7.10 -19.38
C HIS A 297 -1.11 6.76 -19.95
N LEU A 298 -2.12 6.60 -19.09
CA LEU A 298 -3.48 6.34 -19.56
C LEU A 298 -4.08 7.59 -20.19
N LYS A 299 -5.00 7.38 -21.15
CA LYS A 299 -5.74 8.48 -21.76
C LYS A 299 -6.87 8.90 -20.82
N THR A 300 -7.05 10.21 -20.65
CA THR A 300 -8.20 10.77 -19.91
C THR A 300 -9.34 11.07 -20.89
N ALA A 301 -10.58 10.87 -20.47
CA ALA A 301 -11.74 11.36 -21.20
C ALA A 301 -12.06 12.84 -20.91
N CYS A 302 -11.50 13.41 -19.84
CA CYS A 302 -11.70 14.81 -19.46
C CYS A 302 -10.51 15.68 -19.87
N GLU A 303 -10.76 16.95 -20.19
CA GLU A 303 -9.71 17.94 -20.37
C GLU A 303 -8.92 18.11 -19.06
N ARG A 304 -7.58 18.09 -19.17
CA ARG A 304 -6.68 18.35 -18.04
C ARG A 304 -6.83 19.83 -17.65
N GLY A 305 -7.16 20.12 -16.40
CA GLY A 305 -7.26 21.50 -15.88
C GLY A 305 -8.67 22.06 -15.68
N LEU A 306 -9.73 21.28 -15.90
CA LEU A 306 -11.05 21.62 -15.39
C LEU A 306 -11.05 21.53 -13.86
N HIS A 307 -11.86 22.36 -13.19
CA HIS A 307 -11.98 22.36 -11.74
C HIS A 307 -12.34 20.95 -11.24
N GLY A 308 -11.38 20.23 -10.66
CA GLY A 308 -11.63 18.96 -10.00
C GLY A 308 -12.80 19.12 -9.04
N HIS A 309 -13.81 18.25 -9.15
CA HIS A 309 -15.11 18.34 -8.47
C HIS A 309 -16.18 19.22 -9.13
N SER A 310 -16.11 19.48 -10.43
CA SER A 310 -17.26 20.05 -11.16
C SER A 310 -18.41 19.03 -11.25
N PRO A 311 -19.67 19.48 -11.09
CA PRO A 311 -20.81 18.63 -11.39
C PRO A 311 -20.83 18.28 -12.88
N ILE A 312 -21.22 17.05 -13.21
CA ILE A 312 -21.39 16.59 -14.59
C ILE A 312 -22.81 16.02 -14.79
N SER A 313 -23.47 16.44 -15.86
CA SER A 313 -24.76 15.93 -16.27
C SER A 313 -24.63 14.59 -17.02
N MET A 314 -25.73 13.84 -17.11
CA MET A 314 -25.73 12.59 -17.89
C MET A 314 -25.53 12.81 -19.39
N ASP A 315 -25.93 13.97 -19.92
CA ASP A 315 -25.75 14.31 -21.33
C ASP A 315 -24.27 14.61 -21.64
N GLU A 316 -23.61 15.42 -20.81
CA GLU A 316 -22.16 15.67 -20.93
C GLU A 316 -21.36 14.37 -20.78
N LEU A 317 -21.73 13.50 -19.83
CA LEU A 317 -21.07 12.20 -19.68
C LEU A 317 -21.24 11.31 -20.93
N ARG A 318 -22.40 11.40 -21.60
CA ARG A 318 -22.66 10.68 -22.85
C ARG A 318 -21.83 11.25 -24.01
N GLU A 319 -21.60 12.56 -24.05
CA GLU A 319 -20.75 13.19 -25.06
C GLU A 319 -19.27 12.80 -24.90
N LEU A 320 -18.77 12.73 -23.65
CA LEU A 320 -17.40 12.27 -23.38
C LEU A 320 -17.21 10.77 -23.66
N ASN A 321 -18.25 9.97 -23.42
CA ASN A 321 -18.34 8.51 -23.62
C ASN A 321 -17.03 7.76 -23.26
N PRO A 322 -16.58 7.79 -21.99
CA PRO A 322 -15.36 7.09 -21.60
C PRO A 322 -15.51 5.57 -21.75
N GLU A 323 -14.44 4.91 -22.16
CA GLU A 323 -14.39 3.44 -22.26
C GLU A 323 -14.25 2.77 -20.89
N ARG A 324 -13.70 3.48 -19.88
CA ARG A 324 -13.59 3.00 -18.49
C ARG A 324 -13.92 4.09 -17.48
N ILE A 325 -14.63 3.70 -16.43
CA ILE A 325 -15.03 4.61 -15.35
C ILE A 325 -14.49 4.08 -14.02
N LEU A 326 -13.75 4.89 -13.28
CA LEU A 326 -13.51 4.71 -11.85
C LEU A 326 -14.60 5.45 -11.08
N LEU A 327 -15.34 4.79 -10.20
CA LEU A 327 -16.49 5.39 -9.52
C LEU A 327 -16.36 5.36 -8.00
N ALA A 328 -16.25 6.54 -7.39
CA ALA A 328 -16.31 6.73 -5.95
C ALA A 328 -17.74 7.07 -5.50
N VAL A 329 -18.34 6.26 -4.64
CA VAL A 329 -19.67 6.55 -4.06
C VAL A 329 -19.49 7.02 -2.62
N CYS A 330 -19.89 8.25 -2.30
CA CYS A 330 -19.78 8.75 -0.93
C CYS A 330 -20.67 7.95 0.05
N PRO A 331 -20.25 7.80 1.31
CA PRO A 331 -20.88 6.88 2.27
C PRO A 331 -22.17 7.41 2.89
N GLU A 332 -22.70 8.57 2.51
CA GLU A 332 -24.01 9.02 2.95
C GLU A 332 -25.15 8.23 2.27
N ALA A 333 -26.28 8.12 2.98
CA ALA A 333 -27.44 7.37 2.49
C ALA A 333 -28.01 7.93 1.18
N SER A 334 -27.96 9.25 0.98
CA SER A 334 -28.40 9.90 -0.26
C SER A 334 -27.57 9.45 -1.46
N SER A 335 -26.23 9.43 -1.36
CA SER A 335 -25.34 8.97 -2.44
C SER A 335 -25.55 7.51 -2.80
N ARG A 336 -25.68 6.64 -1.79
CA ARG A 336 -25.98 5.22 -2.05
C ARG A 336 -27.34 5.04 -2.73
N LYS A 337 -28.36 5.77 -2.28
CA LYS A 337 -29.70 5.72 -2.89
C LYS A 337 -29.66 6.23 -4.33
N TYR A 338 -28.94 7.32 -4.58
CA TYR A 338 -28.77 7.86 -5.92
C TYR A 338 -28.02 6.88 -6.83
N TRP A 339 -26.94 6.26 -6.34
CA TRP A 339 -26.22 5.22 -7.07
C TRP A 339 -27.13 4.05 -7.45
N LEU A 340 -27.92 3.53 -6.50
CA LEU A 340 -28.89 2.46 -6.78
C LEU A 340 -29.88 2.85 -7.88
N SER A 341 -30.43 4.07 -7.83
CA SER A 341 -31.31 4.57 -8.90
C SER A 341 -30.58 4.69 -10.24
N LEU A 342 -29.36 5.20 -10.25
CA LEU A 342 -28.55 5.41 -11.46
C LEU A 342 -28.22 4.08 -12.16
N GLN A 343 -27.97 3.00 -11.41
CA GLN A 343 -27.76 1.67 -11.98
C GLN A 343 -28.96 1.14 -12.80
N HIS A 344 -30.16 1.66 -12.54
CA HIS A 344 -31.39 1.32 -13.27
C HIS A 344 -31.75 2.32 -14.37
N SER A 345 -31.05 3.46 -14.46
CA SER A 345 -31.30 4.47 -15.50
C SER A 345 -30.92 3.95 -16.90
N PRO A 346 -31.79 4.12 -17.91
CA PRO A 346 -31.47 3.80 -19.30
C PRO A 346 -30.24 4.55 -19.81
N GLU A 347 -30.10 5.82 -19.44
CA GLU A 347 -29.00 6.70 -19.86
C GLU A 347 -27.65 6.17 -19.36
N TRP A 348 -27.58 5.75 -18.09
CA TRP A 348 -26.39 5.14 -17.52
C TRP A 348 -26.07 3.80 -18.20
N ARG A 349 -27.06 2.93 -18.37
CA ARG A 349 -26.89 1.59 -18.96
C ARG A 349 -26.45 1.61 -20.43
N GLN A 350 -26.66 2.72 -21.14
CA GLN A 350 -26.24 2.87 -22.52
C GLN A 350 -24.76 3.25 -22.68
N LEU A 351 -24.11 3.75 -21.62
CA LEU A 351 -22.69 4.10 -21.67
C LEU A 351 -21.83 2.88 -22.03
N GLN A 352 -20.82 3.10 -22.86
CA GLN A 352 -19.93 2.02 -23.33
C GLN A 352 -19.23 1.33 -22.16
N ALA A 353 -18.68 2.10 -21.21
CA ALA A 353 -18.07 1.55 -20.00
C ALA A 353 -19.03 0.64 -19.22
N VAL A 354 -20.32 1.01 -19.12
CA VAL A 354 -21.31 0.23 -18.37
C VAL A 354 -21.67 -1.07 -19.10
N ARG A 355 -21.90 -0.99 -20.42
CA ARG A 355 -22.23 -2.16 -21.26
C ARG A 355 -21.10 -3.20 -21.29
N ASN A 356 -19.85 -2.74 -21.23
CA ASN A 356 -18.67 -3.58 -21.26
C ASN A 356 -18.23 -4.06 -19.86
N GLY A 357 -18.92 -3.64 -18.79
CA GLY A 357 -18.54 -4.00 -17.42
C GLY A 357 -17.25 -3.32 -16.94
N HIS A 358 -16.86 -2.20 -17.55
CA HIS A 358 -15.66 -1.41 -17.22
C HIS A 358 -15.96 -0.23 -16.27
N VAL A 359 -16.92 -0.43 -15.36
CA VAL A 359 -17.14 0.49 -14.23
C VAL A 359 -16.52 -0.13 -12.99
N HIS A 360 -15.42 0.46 -12.55
CA HIS A 360 -14.63 -0.03 -11.44
C HIS A 360 -14.96 0.81 -10.19
N PRO A 361 -15.59 0.23 -9.16
CA PRO A 361 -15.81 0.94 -7.91
C PRO A 361 -14.47 1.19 -7.21
N ILE A 362 -14.26 2.41 -6.74
CA ILE A 362 -13.09 2.80 -5.94
C ILE A 362 -13.52 3.35 -4.58
N THR A 363 -12.67 3.17 -3.57
CA THR A 363 -12.88 3.69 -2.21
C THR A 363 -12.15 5.01 -1.98
N ALA A 364 -12.51 5.73 -0.92
CA ALA A 364 -11.82 6.98 -0.58
C ALA A 364 -10.34 6.75 -0.24
N ASP A 365 -10.03 5.66 0.47
CA ASP A 365 -8.67 5.18 0.67
C ASP A 365 -8.34 4.14 -0.41
N PRO A 366 -7.19 4.22 -1.11
CA PRO A 366 -6.16 5.26 -1.03
C PRO A 366 -6.46 6.51 -1.89
N TRP A 367 -7.47 6.47 -2.77
CA TRP A 367 -7.67 7.40 -3.89
C TRP A 367 -7.85 8.89 -3.54
N PHE A 368 -8.11 9.23 -2.29
CA PHE A 368 -8.35 10.61 -1.83
C PHE A 368 -7.16 11.18 -1.05
N GLU A 369 -6.15 10.36 -0.73
CA GLU A 369 -4.98 10.77 0.04
C GLU A 369 -3.78 11.05 -0.86
N TYR A 370 -3.00 12.08 -0.53
CA TYR A 370 -1.77 12.37 -1.25
C TYR A 370 -0.55 12.17 -0.33
N SER A 371 0.06 10.99 -0.42
CA SER A 371 1.28 10.63 0.33
C SER A 371 2.06 9.55 -0.44
N SER A 372 3.34 9.36 -0.09
CA SER A 372 4.19 8.34 -0.75
C SER A 372 3.58 6.93 -0.71
N VAL A 373 2.98 6.54 0.42
CA VAL A 373 2.34 5.23 0.59
C VAL A 373 0.99 5.18 -0.15
N ALA A 374 0.18 6.24 -0.08
CA ALA A 374 -1.09 6.27 -0.80
C ALA A 374 -0.90 6.18 -2.31
N ILE A 375 0.08 6.89 -2.88
CA ILE A 375 0.40 6.87 -4.32
C ILE A 375 0.83 5.46 -4.77
N ALA A 376 1.69 4.79 -3.99
CA ALA A 376 2.07 3.40 -4.28
C ALA A 376 0.85 2.46 -4.27
N ARG A 377 -0.04 2.60 -3.28
CA ARG A 377 -1.28 1.80 -3.19
C ARG A 377 -2.26 2.10 -4.31
N MET A 378 -2.39 3.36 -4.74
CA MET A 378 -3.20 3.72 -5.91
C MET A 378 -2.68 3.05 -7.18
N LEU A 379 -1.35 3.03 -7.39
CA LEU A 379 -0.74 2.36 -8.53
C LEU A 379 -1.05 0.85 -8.52
N GLU A 380 -0.92 0.21 -7.36
CA GLU A 380 -1.23 -1.21 -7.17
C GLU A 380 -2.71 -1.51 -7.44
N GLU A 381 -3.62 -0.72 -6.87
CA GLU A 381 -5.06 -0.89 -7.09
C GLU A 381 -5.45 -0.63 -8.54
N ALA A 382 -4.87 0.40 -9.19
CA ALA A 382 -5.09 0.66 -10.61
C ALA A 382 -4.69 -0.54 -11.47
N LEU A 383 -3.51 -1.12 -11.22
CA LEU A 383 -3.04 -2.28 -11.98
C LEU A 383 -3.89 -3.52 -11.72
N LEU A 384 -4.34 -3.72 -10.49
CA LEU A 384 -5.27 -4.81 -10.17
C LEU A 384 -6.61 -4.64 -10.91
N LEU A 385 -7.19 -3.44 -10.88
CA LEU A 385 -8.47 -3.14 -11.54
C LEU A 385 -8.40 -3.31 -13.07
N PHE A 386 -7.26 -2.99 -13.67
CA PHE A 386 -7.09 -2.93 -15.11
C PHE A 386 -6.48 -4.18 -15.74
N THR A 387 -5.61 -4.87 -15.02
CA THR A 387 -4.82 -5.99 -15.56
C THR A 387 -5.07 -7.31 -14.83
N GLY A 388 -5.71 -7.27 -13.66
CA GLY A 388 -5.85 -8.42 -12.77
C GLY A 388 -4.55 -8.83 -12.05
N ASN A 389 -3.44 -8.11 -12.27
CA ASN A 389 -2.16 -8.36 -11.61
C ASN A 389 -1.83 -7.22 -10.64
N CYS A 390 -1.43 -7.57 -9.42
CA CYS A 390 -0.80 -6.63 -8.49
C CYS A 390 0.73 -6.80 -8.58
N PRO A 391 1.49 -5.75 -8.91
CA PRO A 391 2.96 -5.85 -9.04
C PRO A 391 3.66 -6.00 -7.68
N ASN A 392 2.98 -5.77 -6.56
CA ASN A 392 3.60 -5.80 -5.24
C ASN A 392 3.29 -7.07 -4.45
N THR A 393 4.34 -7.62 -3.84
CA THR A 393 4.32 -8.76 -2.91
C THR A 393 4.47 -8.31 -1.45
N PHE A 394 4.51 -7.00 -1.18
CA PHE A 394 4.52 -6.45 0.16
C PHE A 394 3.13 -6.59 0.82
N GLN A 395 2.98 -7.71 1.52
CA GLN A 395 2.15 -7.85 2.72
C GLN A 395 0.69 -7.37 2.65
N ASP A 396 -0.16 -8.27 2.15
CA ASP A 396 -1.52 -8.50 2.66
C ASP A 396 -1.48 -8.93 4.16
N TYR A 397 -1.06 -8.04 5.06
CA TYR A 397 -1.33 -8.21 6.51
C TYR A 397 -2.45 -7.27 7.00
N GLY A 398 -3.24 -6.72 6.07
CA GLY A 398 -4.31 -5.76 6.35
C GLY A 398 -5.74 -6.23 6.05
N TYR A 399 -5.94 -7.36 5.38
CA TYR A 399 -7.28 -7.94 5.26
C TYR A 399 -7.54 -8.85 6.45
N GLY A 400 -8.47 -8.42 7.30
CA GLY A 400 -8.86 -9.11 8.52
C GLY A 400 -9.10 -10.59 8.30
N GLU A 401 -8.21 -11.42 8.83
CA GLU A 401 -8.59 -12.73 9.30
C GLU A 401 -9.39 -12.52 10.59
N SER A 402 -10.70 -12.69 10.45
CA SER A 402 -11.61 -13.03 11.53
C SER A 402 -10.96 -14.08 12.43
N PHE A 403 -10.50 -13.67 13.61
CA PHE A 403 -10.29 -14.59 14.72
C PHE A 403 -11.66 -15.17 15.11
N ALA A 404 -12.00 -16.30 14.49
CA ALA A 404 -13.04 -17.20 14.91
C ALA A 404 -12.45 -18.60 14.99
N THR A 405 -11.82 -18.90 16.14
CA THR A 405 -11.88 -20.18 16.84
C THR A 405 -11.49 -19.96 18.29
#